data_AF-C3U1A9-F1
#
_entry.id   AF-C3U1A9-F1
#
_cell.length_a   1.000
_cell.length_b   1.000
_cell.length_c   1.000
_cell.angle_alpha   90.00
_cell.angle_beta   90.00
_cell.angle_gamma   90.00
#
_symmetry.space_group_name_H-M   'P 1'
#
loop_
_entity.id
_entity.type
_entity.pdbx_description
1 polymer ?
#
loop_
_entity_poly.entity_id
_entity_poly.type
_entity_poly.pdbx_seq_one_letter_code
_entity_poly.pdbx_strand_id
1 'polypeptide(L)'
;MSRYLFLYSVLLLFVLLICFGSTAVHGEWIKPKQAQLPHAVDLFVPRRTIVVTQGRNELRDFFAFPSLASAGGVLVALAEGTI
;
A
#
# COMPACT_ATOMS: atom_id res chain seq x y z
N MET A 1 33.25 21.69 38.40
CA MET A 1 33.06 20.97 37.12
C MET A 1 34.42 20.80 36.44
N SER A 2 34.72 19.61 35.92
CA SER A 2 36.04 19.33 35.31
C SER A 2 36.22 20.15 34.03
N ARG A 3 37.21 21.04 34.01
CA ARG A 3 37.58 21.87 32.85
C ARG A 3 37.89 21.03 31.61
N TYR A 4 38.38 19.81 31.81
CA TYR A 4 38.68 18.86 30.75
C TYR A 4 37.41 18.35 30.05
N LEU A 5 36.36 18.00 30.82
CA LEU A 5 35.09 17.55 30.23
C LEU A 5 34.43 18.65 29.39
N PHE A 6 34.57 19.90 29.82
CA PHE A 6 34.09 21.05 29.07
C PHE A 6 34.84 21.23 27.74
N LEU A 7 36.18 21.18 27.77
CA LEU A 7 37.01 21.28 26.57
C LEU A 7 36.74 20.14 25.58
N TYR A 8 36.59 18.90 26.06
CA TYR A 8 36.25 17.75 25.22
C TYR A 8 34.87 17.89 24.58
N SER A 9 33.87 18.40 25.32
CA SER A 9 32.53 18.65 24.79
C SER A 9 32.54 19.71 23.68
N VAL A 10 33.28 20.80 23.88
CA VAL A 10 33.43 21.85 22.86
C VAL A 10 34.15 21.34 21.62
N LEU A 11 35.23 20.56 21.79
CA LEU A 11 35.96 19.95 20.68
C LEU A 11 35.05 19.01 19.87
N LEU A 12 34.30 18.16 20.57
CA LEU A 12 33.38 17.20 19.95
C LEU A 12 32.27 17.92 19.17
N LEU A 13 31.73 19.00 19.72
CA LEU A 13 30.74 19.83 19.02
C LEU A 13 31.32 20.47 17.75
N PHE A 14 32.56 20.96 17.81
CA PHE A 14 33.24 21.51 16.63
C PHE A 14 33.45 20.46 15.54
N VAL A 15 33.87 19.25 15.91
CA VAL A 15 34.02 18.12 14.97
C VAL A 15 32.69 17.77 14.32
N LEU A 16 31.59 17.71 15.09
CA LEU A 16 30.26 17.45 14.53
C LEU A 16 29.82 18.53 13.55
N LEU A 17 30.06 19.81 13.86
CA LEU A 17 29.71 20.91 12.95
C LEU A 17 30.52 20.88 11.65
N ILE A 18 31.79 20.47 11.69
CA ILE A 18 32.62 20.34 10.48
C ILE A 18 32.24 19.09 9.68
N CYS A 19 31.98 17.95 10.35
CA CYS A 19 31.63 16.70 9.69
C CYS A 19 30.22 16.69 9.11
N PHE A 20 29.27 17.36 9.75
CA PHE A 20 27.85 17.36 9.35
C PHE A 20 27.39 18.71 8.76
N GLY A 21 28.27 19.72 8.68
CA GLY A 21 28.00 21.04 8.12
C GLY A 21 27.92 21.09 6.59
N SER A 22 27.58 19.98 5.95
CA SER A 22 27.26 19.98 4.51
C SER A 22 25.87 20.57 4.34
N THR A 23 25.80 21.66 3.58
CA THR A 23 24.57 22.32 3.14
C THR A 23 23.48 21.29 2.85
N ALA A 24 22.35 21.39 3.56
CA ALA A 24 21.16 20.62 3.24
C ALA A 24 20.77 20.94 1.78
N VAL A 25 21.19 20.08 0.85
CA VAL A 25 20.69 20.12 -0.52
C VAL A 25 19.22 19.82 -0.38
N HIS A 26 18.39 20.76 -0.83
CA HIS A 26 16.95 20.59 -0.91
C HIS A 26 16.70 19.41 -1.85
N GLY A 27 16.64 18.20 -1.29
CA GLY A 27 16.18 17.03 -1.98
C GLY A 27 14.72 17.29 -2.28
N GLU A 28 14.42 17.67 -3.52
CA GLU A 28 13.06 17.65 -4.03
C GLU A 28 12.51 16.28 -3.70
N TRP A 29 11.56 16.25 -2.76
CA TRP A 29 10.80 15.06 -2.44
C TRP A 29 10.17 14.62 -3.76
N ILE A 30 10.68 13.54 -4.33
CA ILE A 30 10.04 12.89 -5.47
C ILE A 30 8.67 12.49 -4.96
N LYS A 31 7.67 13.34 -5.20
CA LYS A 31 6.28 13.02 -4.96
C LYS A 31 6.08 11.72 -5.73
N PRO A 32 5.71 10.60 -5.07
CA PRO A 32 5.44 9.39 -5.80
C PRO A 32 4.42 9.78 -6.85
N LYS A 33 4.81 9.64 -8.13
CA LYS A 33 3.93 9.93 -9.26
C LYS A 33 2.66 9.17 -8.93
N GLN A 34 1.61 9.91 -8.60
CA GLN A 34 0.35 9.36 -8.12
C GLN A 34 -0.15 8.54 -9.28
N ALA A 35 0.22 7.26 -9.30
CA ALA A 35 -0.06 6.37 -10.39
C ALA A 35 -1.58 6.39 -10.45
N GLN A 36 -2.12 6.91 -11.55
CA GLN A 36 -3.56 6.89 -11.76
C GLN A 36 -3.96 5.43 -11.60
N LEU A 37 -4.63 5.13 -10.48
CA LEU A 37 -5.03 3.77 -10.18
C LEU A 37 -5.89 3.33 -11.37
N PRO A 38 -5.55 2.22 -12.02
CA PRO A 38 -6.37 1.72 -13.11
C PRO A 38 -7.81 1.57 -12.59
N HIS A 39 -8.79 1.94 -13.42
CA HIS A 39 -10.19 1.80 -13.07
C HIS A 39 -10.47 0.35 -12.68
N ALA A 40 -10.80 0.12 -11.40
CA ALA A 40 -11.21 -1.18 -10.89
C ALA A 40 -12.72 -1.36 -11.10
N VAL A 41 -13.14 -2.61 -11.27
CA VAL A 41 -14.55 -3.01 -11.40
C VAL A 41 -14.83 -4.13 -10.42
N ASP A 42 -15.95 -4.04 -9.72
CA ASP A 42 -16.41 -5.09 -8.81
C ASP A 42 -17.13 -6.18 -9.60
N LEU A 43 -16.59 -7.41 -9.56
CA LEU A 43 -17.21 -8.57 -10.21
C LEU A 43 -18.30 -9.21 -9.33
N PHE A 44 -18.08 -9.25 -8.02
CA PHE A 44 -18.98 -9.85 -7.04
C PHE A 44 -19.39 -8.81 -5.99
N VAL A 45 -20.66 -8.40 -6.05
CA VAL A 45 -21.21 -7.35 -5.18
C VAL A 45 -22.23 -7.97 -4.21
N PRO A 46 -21.97 -7.96 -2.90
CA PRO A 46 -22.90 -8.37 -1.86
C PRO A 46 -24.31 -7.79 -2.04
N ARG A 47 -25.34 -8.63 -1.88
CA ARG A 47 -26.77 -8.29 -1.98
C ARG A 47 -27.19 -7.64 -3.31
N ARG A 48 -26.36 -7.75 -4.35
CA ARG A 48 -26.60 -7.16 -5.67
C ARG A 48 -26.32 -8.12 -6.82
N THR A 49 -25.22 -8.87 -6.76
CA THR A 49 -24.91 -9.89 -7.75
C THR A 49 -25.92 -11.04 -7.64
N ILE A 50 -26.67 -11.28 -8.72
CA ILE A 50 -27.60 -12.39 -8.85
C ILE A 50 -26.82 -13.65 -9.19
N VAL A 51 -26.99 -14.70 -8.40
CA VAL A 51 -26.43 -16.03 -8.62
C VAL A 51 -27.55 -16.96 -9.01
N VAL A 52 -27.36 -17.71 -10.10
CA VAL A 52 -28.34 -18.70 -10.55
C VAL A 52 -28.04 -20.03 -9.88
N THR A 53 -28.96 -20.51 -9.05
CA THR A 53 -28.88 -21.80 -8.35
C THR A 53 -30.15 -22.60 -8.61
N GLN A 54 -30.00 -23.81 -9.17
CA GLN A 54 -31.14 -24.71 -9.46
C GLN A 54 -32.29 -24.04 -10.26
N GLY A 55 -31.95 -23.12 -11.17
CA GLY A 55 -32.93 -22.37 -11.98
C GLY A 55 -33.62 -21.21 -11.25
N ARG A 56 -33.18 -20.86 -10.04
CA ARG A 56 -33.64 -19.68 -9.29
C ARG A 56 -32.56 -18.61 -9.26
N ASN A 57 -33.01 -17.36 -9.18
CA ASN A 57 -32.15 -16.20 -9.01
C ASN A 57 -32.08 -15.88 -7.51
N GLU A 58 -30.90 -16.03 -6.92
CA GLU A 58 -30.65 -15.77 -5.51
C GLU A 58 -29.59 -14.70 -5.35
N LEU A 59 -29.76 -13.84 -4.33
CA LEU A 59 -28.73 -12.91 -3.90
C LEU A 59 -27.86 -13.59 -2.83
N ARG A 60 -26.61 -13.13 -2.73
CA ARG A 60 -25.67 -13.57 -1.69
C ARG A 60 -25.37 -12.43 -0.74
N ASP A 61 -25.25 -12.73 0.53
CA ASP A 61 -24.94 -11.75 1.57
C ASP A 61 -23.48 -11.29 1.51
N PHE A 62 -22.56 -12.17 1.10
CA PHE A 62 -21.16 -11.85 0.79
C PHE A 62 -20.51 -12.88 -0.15
N PHE A 63 -19.34 -12.54 -0.70
CA PHE A 63 -18.53 -13.41 -1.55
C PHE A 63 -17.12 -13.60 -0.98
N ALA A 64 -16.82 -14.79 -0.45
CA ALA A 64 -15.55 -15.14 0.17
C ALA A 64 -14.61 -15.88 -0.79
N PHE A 65 -13.33 -15.99 -0.40
CA PHE A 65 -12.30 -16.77 -1.10
C PHE A 65 -12.22 -16.52 -2.62
N PRO A 66 -12.00 -15.27 -3.07
CA PRO A 66 -11.93 -14.97 -4.48
C PRO A 66 -10.70 -15.61 -5.13
N SER A 67 -10.87 -16.13 -6.34
CA SER A 67 -9.78 -16.60 -7.20
C SER A 67 -10.01 -16.22 -8.66
N LEU A 68 -8.91 -16.09 -9.40
CA LEU A 68 -8.90 -15.67 -10.80
C LEU A 68 -8.01 -16.61 -11.61
N ALA A 69 -8.54 -17.10 -12.72
CA ALA A 69 -7.83 -17.96 -13.65
C ALA A 69 -7.94 -17.43 -15.08
N SER A 70 -6.95 -17.73 -15.91
CA SER A 70 -6.94 -17.42 -17.34
C SER A 70 -6.46 -18.62 -18.14
N ALA A 71 -7.21 -19.01 -19.17
CA ALA A 71 -6.84 -20.10 -20.06
C ALA A 71 -7.41 -19.85 -21.46
N GLY A 72 -6.56 -19.98 -22.49
CA GLY A 72 -6.99 -19.83 -23.89
C GLY A 72 -7.61 -18.48 -24.24
N GLY A 73 -7.25 -17.41 -23.52
CA GLY A 73 -7.83 -16.06 -23.71
C GLY A 73 -9.15 -15.81 -22.97
N VAL A 74 -9.62 -16.77 -22.17
CA VAL A 74 -10.81 -16.62 -21.32
C VAL A 74 -10.38 -16.39 -19.87
N LEU A 75 -10.95 -15.37 -19.23
CA LEU A 75 -10.78 -15.08 -17.82
C LEU A 75 -11.96 -15.65 -17.03
N VAL A 76 -11.68 -16.33 -15.92
CA VAL A 76 -12.69 -16.89 -15.03
C VAL A 76 -12.44 -16.36 -13.61
N ALA A 77 -13.44 -15.72 -13.04
CA ALA A 77 -13.45 -15.30 -11.64
C ALA A 77 -14.36 -16.23 -10.84
N LEU A 78 -13.88 -16.68 -9.68
CA LEU A 78 -14.56 -17.59 -8.78
C LEU A 78 -14.58 -16.98 -7.38
N ALA A 79 -15.68 -17.15 -6.66
CA ALA A 79 -15.80 -16.81 -5.25
C ALA A 79 -16.90 -17.67 -4.61
N GLU A 80 -16.78 -17.91 -3.31
CA GLU A 80 -17.80 -18.60 -2.52
C GLU A 80 -18.92 -17.63 -2.12
N GLY A 81 -20.16 -17.88 -2.54
CA GLY A 81 -21.31 -17.06 -2.17
C GLY A 81 -21.99 -17.54 -0.89
N THR A 82 -21.95 -16.75 0.17
CA THR A 82 -22.64 -17.03 1.45
C THR A 82 -24.05 -16.44 1.46
N ILE A 83 -25.01 -17.17 2.03
CA ILE A 83 -26.39 -16.71 2.28
C ILE A 83 -26.50 -16.29 3.74
#